data_AF-A0AA86XW76-F1
#
_entry.id   AF-A0AA86XW76-F1
#
_cell.length_a   1.000
_cell.length_b   1.000
_cell.length_c   1.000
_cell.angle_alpha   90.00
_cell.angle_beta   90.00
_cell.angle_gamma   90.00
#
_symmetry.space_group_name_H-M   'P 1'
#
loop_
_entity.id
_entity.type
_entity.pdbx_description
1 polymer ?
#
loop_
_entity_poly.entity_id
_entity_poly.type
_entity_poly.pdbx_seq_one_letter_code
_entity_poly.pdbx_strand_id
1 'polypeptide(L)'
;GQSVLFLIEANPGPGLGVLAAYLFFGSKRNRTNAAASIFVQAIGGIHEVYFPFVLLDPWVLLGPIVGGFSGTLIFQFLGVGLRAPASPGSILAILLNTPPSMILGVLAGIVVSTVVSFAIASVLLKRKSNTENEERKMPKMKKVTEIVVACDAGMGSSAIGASILKKELEEAQLTFPVRYQSIYRVTDDPALLVITQRELAAIAQKQTPHAQHYVLDNFLAADEYAPLILELQRREQDPQQSLQIEAASSLGFSTIIFLYTGKKRGSQTMAVEILRKMARQQALSLTIKKMAYEGQALDPTAIYILPKELAEKCLIPDVPLLVVDDLLTTDAYRQLLTEGVDYVFDQS
;
A
#
# COMPACT_ATOMS: atom_id res chain seq x y z
N GLY A 1 -3.45 -4.04 -55.36
CA GLY A 1 -3.86 -5.12 -54.47
C GLY A 1 -3.71 -4.68 -53.03
N GLN A 2 -4.18 -5.49 -52.07
CA GLN A 2 -4.01 -5.26 -50.64
C GLN A 2 -3.72 -6.59 -49.94
N SER A 3 -3.02 -6.55 -48.81
CA SER A 3 -2.68 -7.77 -48.06
C SER A 3 -2.78 -7.55 -46.56
N VAL A 4 -3.34 -8.55 -45.87
CA VAL A 4 -3.39 -8.61 -44.40
C VAL A 4 -2.01 -8.88 -43.79
N LEU A 5 -1.09 -9.52 -44.52
CA LEU A 5 0.27 -9.82 -44.05
C LEU A 5 1.01 -8.56 -43.63
N PHE A 6 0.80 -7.45 -44.35
CA PHE A 6 1.41 -6.16 -44.02
C PHE A 6 0.90 -5.56 -42.71
N LEU A 7 -0.26 -6.00 -42.21
CA LEU A 7 -0.78 -5.60 -40.90
C LEU A 7 -0.28 -6.48 -39.76
N ILE A 8 0.06 -7.75 -40.02
CA ILE A 8 0.48 -8.70 -38.98
C ILE A 8 1.80 -8.22 -38.36
N GLU A 9 2.74 -7.81 -39.19
CA GLU A 9 4.05 -7.30 -38.74
C GLU A 9 3.96 -5.86 -38.22
N ALA A 10 3.16 -5.01 -38.86
CA ALA A 10 3.13 -3.58 -38.55
C ALA A 10 2.15 -3.19 -37.44
N ASN A 11 1.36 -4.10 -36.86
CA ASN A 11 0.34 -3.74 -35.87
C ASN A 11 0.96 -3.22 -34.56
N PRO A 12 0.82 -1.92 -34.22
CA PRO A 12 1.43 -1.36 -33.02
C PRO A 12 0.61 -1.65 -31.76
N GLY A 13 -0.63 -2.11 -31.90
CA GLY A 13 -1.58 -2.25 -30.79
C GLY A 13 -1.08 -3.12 -29.63
N PRO A 14 -0.50 -4.31 -29.85
CA PRO A 14 -0.03 -5.18 -28.77
C PRO A 14 0.98 -4.51 -27.85
N GLY A 15 1.98 -3.83 -28.39
CA GLY A 15 2.99 -3.13 -27.58
C GLY A 15 2.43 -1.84 -26.94
N LEU A 16 1.56 -1.10 -27.63
CA LEU A 16 0.85 0.04 -27.05
C LEU A 16 0.02 -0.36 -25.83
N GLY A 17 -0.59 -1.55 -25.84
CA GLY A 17 -1.32 -2.09 -24.70
C GLY A 17 -0.45 -2.33 -23.47
N VAL A 18 0.76 -2.89 -23.65
CA VAL A 18 1.73 -3.06 -22.56
C VAL A 18 2.19 -1.72 -22.01
N LEU A 19 2.55 -0.79 -22.89
CA LEU A 19 3.02 0.52 -22.47
C LEU A 19 1.92 1.30 -21.73
N ALA A 20 0.67 1.23 -22.19
CA ALA A 20 -0.46 1.78 -21.46
C ALA A 20 -0.64 1.13 -20.08
N ALA A 21 -0.41 -0.18 -19.95
CA ALA A 21 -0.49 -0.85 -18.66
C ALA A 21 0.59 -0.34 -17.70
N TYR A 22 1.82 -0.15 -18.17
CA TYR A 22 2.89 0.47 -17.36
C TYR A 22 2.64 1.94 -17.06
N LEU A 23 2.00 2.69 -17.95
CA LEU A 23 1.62 4.08 -17.72
C LEU A 23 0.65 4.23 -16.53
N PHE A 24 -0.29 3.31 -16.37
CA PHE A 24 -1.29 3.36 -15.29
C PHE A 24 -0.90 2.58 -14.03
N PHE A 25 -0.23 1.42 -14.18
CA PHE A 25 0.04 0.48 -13.08
C PHE A 25 1.53 0.29 -12.76
N GLY A 26 2.44 0.85 -13.56
CA GLY A 26 3.88 0.81 -13.28
C GLY A 26 4.30 1.72 -12.13
N SER A 27 5.53 1.53 -11.65
CA SER A 27 6.19 2.44 -10.70
C SER A 27 6.36 3.84 -11.30
N LYS A 28 6.55 4.86 -10.47
CA LYS A 28 6.63 6.27 -10.91
C LYS A 28 7.61 6.49 -12.07
N ARG A 29 8.80 5.90 -11.99
CA ARG A 29 9.81 5.91 -13.08
C ARG A 29 9.29 5.24 -14.35
N ASN A 30 8.69 4.06 -14.21
CA ASN A 30 8.20 3.28 -15.35
C ASN A 30 7.03 3.97 -16.05
N ARG A 31 6.18 4.72 -15.33
CA ARG A 31 5.09 5.51 -15.93
C ARG A 31 5.62 6.60 -16.86
N THR A 32 6.63 7.35 -16.40
CA THR A 32 7.25 8.41 -17.21
C THR A 32 7.92 7.85 -18.45
N ASN A 33 8.67 6.75 -18.31
CA ASN A 33 9.31 6.09 -19.44
C ASN A 33 8.28 5.50 -20.42
N ALA A 34 7.19 4.93 -19.91
CA ALA A 34 6.13 4.37 -20.75
C ALA A 34 5.43 5.45 -21.57
N ALA A 35 5.17 6.63 -20.99
CA ALA A 35 4.57 7.76 -21.71
C ALA A 35 5.41 8.16 -22.94
N ALA A 36 6.74 8.24 -22.78
CA ALA A 36 7.65 8.54 -23.88
C ALA A 36 7.65 7.42 -24.94
N SER A 37 7.74 6.16 -24.51
CA SER A 37 7.72 5.00 -25.42
C SER A 37 6.41 4.89 -26.21
N ILE A 38 5.25 5.25 -25.63
CA ILE A 38 3.96 5.26 -26.34
C ILE A 38 4.04 6.20 -27.55
N PHE A 39 4.60 7.38 -27.37
CA PHE A 39 4.75 8.35 -28.45
C PHE A 39 5.68 7.82 -29.56
N VAL A 40 6.83 7.27 -29.17
CA VAL A 40 7.81 6.69 -30.10
C VAL A 40 7.23 5.50 -30.87
N GLN A 41 6.42 4.65 -30.24
CA GLN A 41 5.80 3.52 -30.91
C GLN A 41 4.64 3.94 -31.81
N ALA A 42 3.73 4.78 -31.32
CA ALA A 42 2.54 5.18 -32.08
C ALA A 42 2.88 6.04 -33.30
N ILE A 43 3.79 7.01 -33.13
CA ILE A 43 4.15 7.99 -34.15
C ILE A 43 5.45 7.60 -34.87
N GLY A 44 6.46 7.19 -34.12
CA GLY A 44 7.76 6.79 -34.69
C GLY A 44 7.75 5.40 -35.32
N GLY A 45 6.82 4.52 -34.93
CA GLY A 45 6.70 3.19 -35.52
C GLY A 45 7.83 2.23 -35.17
N ILE A 46 8.53 2.49 -34.06
CA ILE A 46 9.57 1.61 -33.51
C ILE A 46 8.89 0.67 -32.51
N HIS A 47 8.82 -0.62 -32.86
CA HIS A 47 8.05 -1.61 -32.10
C HIS A 47 8.88 -2.28 -31.00
N GLU A 48 10.16 -1.96 -30.90
CA GLU A 48 11.08 -2.54 -29.93
C GLU A 48 11.05 -1.80 -28.59
N VAL A 49 10.48 -0.58 -28.54
CA VAL A 49 10.51 0.29 -27.36
C VAL A 49 9.67 -0.22 -26.18
N TYR A 50 8.80 -1.21 -26.40
CA TYR A 50 8.09 -1.89 -25.31
C TYR A 50 8.86 -3.10 -24.75
N PHE A 51 9.91 -3.60 -25.43
CA PHE A 51 10.68 -4.75 -24.95
C PHE A 51 11.36 -4.53 -23.60
N PRO A 52 11.97 -3.35 -23.30
CA PRO A 52 12.53 -3.12 -21.98
C PRO A 52 11.51 -3.33 -20.85
N PHE A 53 10.23 -3.01 -21.09
CA PHE A 53 9.17 -3.21 -20.11
C PHE A 53 8.82 -4.69 -19.93
N VAL A 54 8.79 -5.46 -21.02
CA VAL A 54 8.61 -6.92 -20.95
C VAL A 54 9.80 -7.59 -20.24
N LEU A 55 11.01 -7.06 -20.40
CA LEU A 55 12.19 -7.58 -19.71
C LEU A 55 12.20 -7.31 -18.20
N LEU A 56 11.50 -6.26 -17.73
CA LEU A 56 11.30 -6.02 -16.29
C LEU A 56 10.42 -7.10 -15.66
N ASP A 57 9.41 -7.57 -16.40
CA ASP A 57 8.47 -8.59 -15.96
C ASP A 57 8.12 -9.55 -17.10
N PRO A 58 8.86 -10.67 -17.26
CA PRO A 58 8.71 -11.57 -18.41
C PRO A 58 7.29 -12.11 -18.61
N TRP A 59 6.50 -12.25 -17.54
CA TRP A 59 5.10 -12.66 -17.62
C TRP A 59 4.22 -11.69 -18.41
N VAL A 60 4.57 -10.40 -18.46
CA VAL A 60 3.84 -9.37 -19.22
C VAL A 60 3.86 -9.65 -20.73
N LEU A 61 4.80 -10.48 -21.22
CA LEU A 61 4.85 -10.94 -22.62
C LEU A 61 3.55 -11.64 -23.08
N LEU A 62 2.78 -12.22 -22.16
CA LEU A 62 1.48 -12.81 -22.48
C LEU A 62 0.50 -11.78 -23.07
N GLY A 63 0.59 -10.51 -22.66
CA GLY A 63 -0.26 -9.45 -23.18
C GLY A 63 -0.10 -9.25 -24.69
N PRO A 64 1.11 -8.94 -25.19
CA PRO A 64 1.36 -8.78 -26.62
C PRO A 64 1.04 -10.00 -27.46
N ILE A 65 1.28 -11.22 -26.96
CA ILE A 65 0.97 -12.45 -27.69
C ILE A 65 -0.54 -12.56 -27.95
N VAL A 66 -1.35 -12.45 -26.90
CA VAL A 66 -2.80 -12.58 -27.02
C VAL A 66 -3.41 -11.36 -27.70
N GLY A 67 -2.88 -10.17 -27.43
CA GLY A 67 -3.25 -8.93 -28.11
C GLY A 67 -2.98 -9.00 -29.61
N GLY A 68 -1.80 -9.45 -30.02
CA GLY A 68 -1.44 -9.65 -31.43
C GLY A 68 -2.38 -10.60 -32.14
N PHE A 69 -2.62 -11.78 -31.54
CA PHE A 69 -3.57 -12.75 -32.06
C PHE A 69 -4.98 -12.16 -32.23
N SER A 70 -5.50 -11.44 -31.23
CA SER A 70 -6.82 -10.81 -31.29
C SER A 70 -6.93 -9.76 -32.39
N GLY A 71 -5.90 -8.93 -32.59
CA GLY A 71 -5.87 -7.95 -33.68
C GLY A 71 -5.84 -8.60 -35.06
N THR A 72 -5.01 -9.64 -35.23
CA THR A 72 -4.93 -10.41 -36.47
C THR A 72 -6.27 -11.05 -36.83
N LEU A 73 -7.00 -11.60 -35.84
CA LEU A 73 -8.35 -12.13 -36.07
C LEU A 73 -9.32 -11.06 -36.56
N ILE A 74 -9.30 -9.86 -35.97
CA ILE A 74 -10.15 -8.75 -36.43
C ILE A 74 -9.79 -8.33 -37.86
N PHE A 75 -8.50 -8.26 -38.20
CA PHE A 75 -8.08 -7.93 -39.56
C PHE A 75 -8.57 -8.96 -40.58
N GLN A 76 -8.48 -10.24 -40.24
CA GLN A 76 -8.96 -11.33 -41.09
C GLN A 76 -10.49 -11.32 -41.21
N PHE A 77 -11.20 -11.16 -40.10
CA PHE A 77 -12.67 -11.13 -40.08
C PHE A 77 -13.25 -9.96 -40.88
N LEU A 78 -12.62 -8.78 -40.80
CA LEU A 78 -13.04 -7.60 -41.55
C LEU A 78 -12.46 -7.55 -42.98
N GLY A 79 -11.62 -8.52 -43.37
CA GLY A 79 -11.02 -8.59 -44.70
C GLY A 79 -10.16 -7.37 -45.06
N VAL A 80 -9.52 -6.75 -44.07
CA VAL A 80 -8.73 -5.51 -44.28
C VAL A 80 -7.26 -5.82 -44.53
N GLY A 81 -6.58 -4.90 -45.21
CA GLY A 81 -5.16 -5.00 -45.52
C GLY A 81 -4.56 -3.68 -45.96
N LEU A 82 -3.23 -3.64 -46.02
CA LEU A 82 -2.50 -2.48 -46.55
C LEU A 82 -2.16 -2.68 -48.04
N ARG A 83 -1.95 -1.56 -48.74
CA ARG A 83 -1.49 -1.57 -50.13
C ARG A 83 -0.02 -1.98 -50.26
N ALA A 84 0.79 -1.65 -49.27
CA ALA A 84 2.22 -1.93 -49.18
C ALA A 84 2.61 -2.15 -47.71
N PRO A 85 3.79 -2.74 -47.42
CA PRO A 85 4.34 -2.81 -46.07
C PRO A 85 4.45 -1.41 -45.46
N ALA A 86 4.00 -1.23 -44.22
CA ALA A 86 4.20 0.01 -43.48
C ALA A 86 5.55 -0.05 -42.76
N SER A 87 6.50 0.77 -43.21
CA SER A 87 7.80 0.96 -42.56
C SER A 87 8.12 2.46 -42.48
N PRO A 88 8.30 3.05 -41.28
CA PRO A 88 8.13 2.44 -39.95
C PRO A 88 6.69 1.98 -39.68
N GLY A 89 6.49 1.08 -38.71
CA GLY A 89 5.17 0.55 -38.33
C GLY A 89 4.30 1.54 -37.55
N SER A 90 4.36 2.84 -37.87
CA SER A 90 3.61 3.89 -37.17
C SER A 90 2.15 3.90 -37.58
N ILE A 91 1.28 4.40 -36.71
CA ILE A 91 -0.16 4.54 -37.03
C ILE A 91 -0.34 5.44 -38.26
N LEU A 92 0.47 6.48 -38.40
CA LEU A 92 0.45 7.37 -39.57
C LEU A 92 0.81 6.63 -40.86
N ALA A 93 1.89 5.83 -40.86
CA ALA A 93 2.31 5.06 -42.03
C ALA A 93 1.27 3.99 -42.41
N ILE A 94 0.68 3.34 -41.41
CA ILE A 94 -0.39 2.36 -41.60
C ILE A 94 -1.62 3.02 -42.24
N LEU A 95 -2.09 4.13 -41.69
CA LEU A 95 -3.26 4.85 -42.21
C LEU A 95 -3.03 5.36 -43.64
N LEU A 96 -1.82 5.86 -43.94
CA LEU A 96 -1.46 6.31 -45.28
C LEU A 96 -1.48 5.17 -46.32
N ASN A 97 -1.10 3.96 -45.91
CA ASN A 97 -1.09 2.78 -46.76
C ASN A 97 -2.41 2.00 -46.75
N THR A 98 -3.39 2.43 -45.93
CA THR A 98 -4.70 1.79 -45.83
C THR A 98 -5.63 2.32 -46.93
N PRO A 99 -6.32 1.47 -47.70
CA PRO A 99 -7.39 1.91 -48.59
C PRO A 99 -8.47 2.68 -47.81
N PRO A 100 -9.03 3.79 -48.34
CA PRO A 100 -9.97 4.63 -47.59
C PRO A 100 -11.19 3.89 -47.03
N SER A 101 -11.69 2.87 -47.73
CA SER A 101 -12.82 2.03 -47.29
C SER A 101 -12.50 1.10 -46.12
N MET A 102 -11.22 0.90 -45.79
CA MET A 102 -10.75 -0.10 -44.81
C MET A 102 -10.17 0.52 -43.54
N ILE A 103 -10.03 1.84 -43.49
CA ILE A 103 -9.47 2.59 -42.36
C ILE A 103 -10.14 2.19 -41.03
N LEU A 104 -11.47 2.12 -41.02
CA LEU A 104 -12.24 1.74 -39.83
C LEU A 104 -11.90 0.33 -39.34
N GLY A 105 -11.76 -0.65 -40.24
CA GLY A 105 -11.43 -2.02 -39.86
C GLY A 105 -9.98 -2.19 -39.40
N VAL A 106 -9.05 -1.44 -40.01
CA VAL A 106 -7.66 -1.39 -39.55
C VAL A 106 -7.55 -0.75 -38.18
N LEU A 107 -8.23 0.37 -37.94
CA LEU A 107 -8.26 1.01 -36.63
C LEU A 107 -8.91 0.09 -35.58
N ALA A 108 -9.98 -0.62 -35.93
CA ALA A 108 -10.63 -1.57 -35.04
C ALA A 108 -9.67 -2.67 -34.57
N GLY A 109 -8.89 -3.27 -35.47
CA GLY A 109 -7.91 -4.31 -35.08
C GLY A 109 -6.76 -3.78 -34.23
N ILE A 110 -6.28 -2.55 -34.49
CA ILE A 110 -5.27 -1.88 -33.64
C ILE A 110 -5.84 -1.63 -32.24
N VAL A 111 -7.08 -1.12 -32.15
CA VAL A 111 -7.73 -0.83 -30.86
C VAL A 111 -7.98 -2.13 -30.09
N VAL A 112 -8.53 -3.17 -30.72
CA VAL A 112 -8.79 -4.45 -30.06
C VAL A 112 -7.51 -5.07 -29.53
N SER A 113 -6.45 -5.13 -30.34
CA SER A 113 -5.15 -5.66 -29.88
C SER A 113 -4.54 -4.85 -28.73
N THR A 114 -4.70 -3.53 -28.75
CA THR A 114 -4.29 -2.63 -27.64
C THR A 114 -5.07 -2.95 -26.36
N VAL A 115 -6.39 -3.02 -26.44
CA VAL A 115 -7.28 -3.26 -25.28
C VAL A 115 -7.01 -4.63 -24.67
N VAL A 116 -6.88 -5.67 -25.48
CA VAL A 116 -6.63 -7.04 -25.01
C VAL A 116 -5.25 -7.14 -24.34
N SER A 117 -4.21 -6.61 -24.98
CA SER A 117 -2.86 -6.59 -24.40
C SER A 117 -2.81 -5.80 -23.09
N PHE A 118 -3.46 -4.62 -23.05
CA PHE A 118 -3.60 -3.81 -21.83
C PHE A 118 -4.32 -4.55 -20.70
N ALA A 119 -5.43 -5.21 -20.99
CA ALA A 119 -6.20 -5.94 -19.98
C ALA A 119 -5.36 -7.05 -19.32
N ILE A 120 -4.61 -7.82 -20.11
CA ILE A 120 -3.75 -8.88 -19.59
C ILE A 120 -2.58 -8.29 -18.80
N ALA A 121 -1.87 -7.32 -19.39
CA ALA A 121 -0.72 -6.69 -18.74
C ALA A 121 -1.11 -5.97 -17.43
N SER A 122 -2.25 -5.28 -17.39
CA SER A 122 -2.74 -4.60 -16.18
C SER A 122 -3.06 -5.57 -15.05
N VAL A 123 -3.70 -6.71 -15.33
CA VAL A 123 -3.97 -7.75 -14.32
C VAL A 123 -2.67 -8.31 -13.75
N LEU A 124 -1.68 -8.60 -14.61
CA LEU A 124 -0.38 -9.12 -14.19
C LEU A 124 0.39 -8.12 -13.31
N LEU A 125 0.45 -6.85 -13.73
CA LEU A 125 1.13 -5.79 -12.97
C LEU A 125 0.43 -5.52 -11.63
N LYS A 126 -0.90 -5.50 -11.61
CA LYS A 126 -1.67 -5.26 -10.38
C LYS A 126 -1.51 -6.39 -9.36
N ARG A 127 -1.43 -7.65 -9.82
CA ARG A 127 -1.15 -8.79 -8.94
C ARG A 127 0.23 -8.67 -8.31
N LYS A 128 1.26 -8.34 -9.10
CA LYS A 128 2.62 -8.14 -8.58
C LYS A 128 2.66 -7.02 -7.53
N SER A 129 2.10 -5.85 -7.84
CA SER A 129 2.07 -4.73 -6.87
C SER A 129 1.38 -5.08 -5.56
N ASN A 130 0.32 -5.90 -5.58
CA ASN A 130 -0.32 -6.36 -4.34
C ASN A 130 0.59 -7.29 -3.54
N THR A 131 1.27 -8.24 -4.18
CA THR A 131 2.25 -9.12 -3.51
C THR A 131 3.40 -8.32 -2.91
N GLU A 132 3.93 -7.33 -3.64
CA GLU A 132 4.99 -6.46 -3.14
C GLU A 132 4.54 -5.57 -1.99
N ASN A 133 3.30 -5.06 -2.01
CA ASN A 133 2.74 -4.28 -0.90
C ASN A 133 2.47 -5.14 0.35
N GLU A 134 2.13 -6.42 0.19
CA GLU A 134 1.98 -7.34 1.33
C GLU A 134 3.32 -7.70 1.97
N GLU A 135 4.39 -7.81 1.17
CA GLU A 135 5.77 -7.99 1.67
C GLU A 135 6.34 -6.69 2.25
N ARG A 136 5.96 -5.52 1.73
CA ARG A 136 6.25 -4.19 2.30
C ARG A 136 5.33 -3.83 3.48
N LYS A 137 4.78 -4.80 4.22
CA LYS A 137 4.15 -4.52 5.51
C LYS A 137 5.22 -3.99 6.47
N MET A 138 5.22 -2.67 6.63
CA MET A 138 6.07 -1.95 7.58
C MET A 138 5.99 -2.65 8.94
N PRO A 139 7.10 -3.21 9.46
CA PRO A 139 7.10 -3.72 10.82
C PRO A 139 6.73 -2.55 11.74
N LYS A 140 5.91 -2.80 12.77
CA LYS A 140 5.72 -1.85 13.87
C LYS A 140 7.12 -1.58 14.43
N MET A 141 7.71 -0.47 14.03
CA MET A 141 9.08 -0.15 14.40
C MET A 141 9.16 -0.02 15.94
N LYS A 142 10.26 -0.39 16.57
CA LYS A 142 10.56 -0.07 17.97
C LYS A 142 11.37 1.23 18.01
N LYS A 143 11.86 1.65 19.17
CA LYS A 143 12.74 2.83 19.28
C LYS A 143 13.98 2.62 18.39
N VAL A 144 14.20 3.50 17.41
CA VAL A 144 15.38 3.45 16.53
C VAL A 144 16.40 4.44 17.06
N THR A 145 17.63 3.99 17.32
CA THR A 145 18.75 4.83 17.75
C THR A 145 19.76 5.07 16.64
N GLU A 146 19.88 4.11 15.71
CA GLU A 146 20.82 4.16 14.60
C GLU A 146 20.22 3.48 13.36
N ILE A 147 20.61 3.97 12.18
CA ILE A 147 20.23 3.39 10.89
C ILE A 147 21.49 2.88 10.17
N VAL A 148 21.44 1.65 9.69
CA VAL A 148 22.48 1.02 8.89
C VAL A 148 21.95 0.70 7.51
N VAL A 149 22.57 1.23 6.46
CA VAL A 149 22.34 0.79 5.09
C VAL A 149 23.30 -0.35 4.76
N ALA A 150 22.78 -1.56 4.57
CA ALA A 150 23.58 -2.75 4.34
C ALA A 150 23.43 -3.31 2.93
N CYS A 151 24.56 -3.68 2.32
CA CYS A 151 24.59 -4.47 1.09
C CYS A 151 25.59 -5.64 1.22
N ASP A 152 25.82 -6.39 0.14
CA ASP A 152 26.71 -7.56 0.17
C ASP A 152 28.16 -7.17 0.50
N ALA A 153 28.73 -6.23 -0.26
CA ALA A 153 30.12 -5.78 -0.08
C ALA A 153 30.31 -4.60 0.91
N GLY A 154 29.28 -3.77 1.09
CA GLY A 154 29.30 -2.65 2.04
C GLY A 154 30.04 -1.37 1.63
N MET A 155 30.38 -1.18 0.34
CA MET A 155 31.16 -0.01 -0.12
C MET A 155 30.63 0.68 -1.39
N GLY A 156 29.62 0.11 -2.04
CA GLY A 156 29.08 0.62 -3.30
C GLY A 156 27.68 1.22 -3.12
N SER A 157 26.66 0.43 -3.47
CA SER A 157 25.26 0.83 -3.40
C SER A 157 24.86 1.32 -2.00
N SER A 158 25.36 0.67 -0.93
CA SER A 158 25.09 1.05 0.46
C SER A 158 25.63 2.42 0.83
N ALA A 159 26.79 2.82 0.30
CA ALA A 159 27.40 4.12 0.57
C ALA A 159 26.59 5.26 -0.08
N ILE A 160 26.11 5.04 -1.30
CA ILE A 160 25.26 6.00 -2.00
C ILE A 160 23.89 6.08 -1.34
N GLY A 161 23.27 4.94 -1.02
CA GLY A 161 21.99 4.89 -0.32
C GLY A 161 22.03 5.59 1.04
N ALA A 162 23.10 5.39 1.81
CA ALA A 162 23.29 6.11 3.07
C ALA A 162 23.45 7.62 2.88
N SER A 163 24.12 8.07 1.82
CA SER A 163 24.27 9.50 1.51
C SER A 163 22.93 10.15 1.12
N ILE A 164 22.14 9.46 0.29
CA ILE A 164 20.79 9.90 -0.07
C ILE A 164 19.91 9.96 1.18
N LEU A 165 19.89 8.90 1.99
CA LEU A 165 19.10 8.85 3.21
C LEU A 165 19.48 9.96 4.19
N LYS A 166 20.77 10.23 4.39
CA LYS A 166 21.23 11.34 5.25
C LYS A 166 20.65 12.66 4.77
N LYS A 167 20.71 12.92 3.47
CA LYS A 167 20.15 14.13 2.88
C LYS A 167 18.63 14.24 3.09
N GLU A 168 17.90 13.17 2.85
CA GLU A 168 16.43 13.13 3.06
C GLU A 168 16.06 13.33 4.54
N LEU A 169 16.84 12.77 5.48
CA LEU A 169 16.66 13.00 6.92
C LEU A 169 16.95 14.45 7.32
N GLU A 170 18.02 15.05 6.78
CA GLU A 170 18.38 16.46 7.01
C GLU A 170 17.29 17.40 6.49
N GLU A 171 16.76 17.17 5.28
CA GLU A 171 15.63 17.94 4.72
C GLU A 171 14.36 17.79 5.58
N ALA A 172 14.18 16.61 6.18
CA ALA A 172 13.10 16.29 7.11
C ALA A 172 13.32 16.78 8.55
N GLN A 173 14.45 17.43 8.84
CA GLN A 173 14.86 17.89 10.18
C GLN A 173 15.00 16.77 11.23
N LEU A 174 15.35 15.56 10.79
CA LEU A 174 15.54 14.38 11.64
C LEU A 174 17.02 14.11 11.91
N THR A 175 17.36 13.82 13.16
CA THR A 175 18.76 13.59 13.57
C THR A 175 18.97 12.13 13.96
N PHE A 176 19.17 11.25 12.96
CA PHE A 176 19.56 9.86 13.17
C PHE A 176 21.00 9.61 12.67
N PRO A 177 21.85 8.91 13.44
CA PRO A 177 23.13 8.46 12.94
C PRO A 177 22.90 7.41 11.84
N VAL A 178 23.46 7.67 10.67
CA VAL A 178 23.40 6.76 9.52
C VAL A 178 24.80 6.29 9.15
N ARG A 179 25.01 4.98 9.15
CA ARG A 179 26.22 4.34 8.60
C ARG A 179 25.88 3.32 7.52
N TYR A 180 26.90 2.84 6.82
CA TYR A 180 26.75 1.80 5.81
C TYR A 180 27.84 0.74 5.98
N GLN A 181 27.51 -0.51 5.66
CA GLN A 181 28.48 -1.62 5.71
C GLN A 181 27.95 -2.89 5.03
N SER A 182 28.75 -3.96 5.06
CA SER A 182 28.32 -5.29 4.60
C SER A 182 27.32 -5.90 5.58
N ILE A 183 26.27 -6.56 5.08
CA ILE A 183 25.24 -7.20 5.91
C ILE A 183 25.84 -8.23 6.88
N TYR A 184 26.86 -8.99 6.45
CA TYR A 184 27.51 -10.01 7.27
C TYR A 184 28.32 -9.45 8.45
N ARG A 185 28.55 -8.13 8.48
CA ARG A 185 29.26 -7.45 9.57
C ARG A 185 28.32 -6.68 10.48
N VAL A 186 27.02 -6.67 10.20
CA VAL A 186 26.03 -5.95 11.02
C VAL A 186 25.81 -6.74 12.30
N THR A 187 26.00 -6.07 13.43
CA THR A 187 25.67 -6.60 14.75
C THR A 187 24.19 -6.43 14.99
N ASP A 188 23.55 -7.48 15.50
CA ASP A 188 22.14 -7.47 15.84
C ASP A 188 21.87 -6.58 17.07
N ASP A 189 20.92 -5.66 16.94
CA ASP A 189 20.50 -4.75 18.01
C ASP A 189 19.01 -4.40 17.81
N PRO A 190 18.14 -4.58 18.82
CA PRO A 190 16.73 -4.25 18.72
C PRO A 190 16.41 -2.76 18.47
N ALA A 191 17.35 -1.87 18.77
CA ALA A 191 17.23 -0.43 18.51
C ALA A 191 17.81 -0.02 17.14
N LEU A 192 18.32 -0.97 16.36
CA LEU A 192 18.89 -0.72 15.04
C LEU A 192 17.84 -0.87 13.93
N LEU A 193 17.85 0.06 12.98
CA LEU A 193 17.14 -0.08 11.71
C LEU A 193 18.13 -0.47 10.61
N VAL A 194 17.94 -1.65 10.02
CA VAL A 194 18.74 -2.18 8.92
C VAL A 194 17.97 -1.99 7.61
N ILE A 195 18.57 -1.23 6.69
CA ILE A 195 18.03 -0.99 5.36
C ILE A 195 18.79 -1.86 4.36
N THR A 196 18.09 -2.73 3.64
CA THR A 196 18.68 -3.62 2.63
C THR A 196 17.93 -3.58 1.31
N GLN A 197 18.56 -4.07 0.24
CA GLN A 197 17.84 -4.36 -1.00
C GLN A 197 17.05 -5.68 -0.87
N ARG A 198 15.99 -5.83 -1.66
CA ARG A 198 15.09 -6.99 -1.62
C ARG A 198 15.82 -8.34 -1.68
N GLU A 199 16.88 -8.44 -2.47
CA GLU A 199 17.67 -9.67 -2.63
C GLU A 199 18.36 -10.11 -1.32
N LEU A 200 18.64 -9.16 -0.43
CA LEU A 200 19.35 -9.40 0.83
C LEU A 200 18.42 -9.40 2.05
N ALA A 201 17.13 -9.15 1.89
CA ALA A 201 16.17 -9.05 2.99
C ALA A 201 16.14 -10.33 3.86
N ALA A 202 16.12 -11.51 3.23
CA ALA A 202 16.12 -12.78 3.94
C ALA A 202 17.43 -13.04 4.72
N ILE A 203 18.56 -12.57 4.19
CA ILE A 203 19.86 -12.67 4.85
C ILE A 203 19.90 -11.72 6.04
N ALA A 204 19.44 -10.47 5.85
CA ALA A 204 19.38 -9.48 6.91
C ALA A 204 18.53 -9.97 8.09
N GLN A 205 17.36 -10.54 7.82
CA GLN A 205 16.48 -11.04 8.86
C GLN A 205 17.07 -12.23 9.63
N LYS A 206 17.92 -13.05 8.99
CA LYS A 206 18.67 -14.13 9.66
C LYS A 206 19.85 -13.61 10.48
N GLN A 207 20.57 -12.63 9.95
CA GLN A 207 21.78 -12.08 10.56
C GLN A 207 21.47 -11.18 11.76
N THR A 208 20.42 -10.38 11.65
CA THR A 208 19.99 -9.46 12.71
C THR A 208 18.51 -9.66 13.01
N PRO A 209 18.13 -10.77 13.68
CA PRO A 209 16.74 -11.14 13.92
C PRO A 209 16.01 -10.20 14.89
N HIS A 210 16.72 -9.49 15.77
CA HIS A 210 16.12 -8.54 16.70
C HIS A 210 16.05 -7.12 16.14
N ALA A 211 16.94 -6.78 15.22
CA ALA A 211 16.91 -5.50 14.52
C ALA A 211 15.65 -5.33 13.65
N GLN A 212 15.33 -4.07 13.39
CA GLN A 212 14.22 -3.70 12.53
C GLN A 212 14.69 -3.65 11.08
N HIS A 213 13.86 -4.09 10.15
CA HIS A 213 14.25 -4.20 8.74
C HIS A 213 13.38 -3.32 7.86
N TYR A 214 14.01 -2.57 6.97
CA TYR A 214 13.35 -1.85 5.90
C TYR A 214 13.97 -2.25 4.56
N VAL A 215 13.11 -2.62 3.61
CA VAL A 215 13.53 -3.20 2.34
C VAL A 215 13.24 -2.23 1.22
N LEU A 216 14.25 -1.98 0.40
CA LEU A 216 14.21 -1.14 -0.79
C LEU A 216 14.42 -1.97 -2.05
N ASP A 217 13.94 -1.51 -3.20
CA ASP A 217 14.32 -2.11 -4.47
C ASP A 217 15.61 -1.47 -4.99
N ASN A 218 15.71 -0.14 -4.92
CA ASN A 218 16.87 0.58 -5.38
C ASN A 218 17.30 1.69 -4.40
N PHE A 219 18.54 1.60 -3.89
CA PHE A 219 19.12 2.64 -3.03
C PHE A 219 19.29 4.01 -3.70
N LEU A 220 19.26 4.09 -5.03
CA LEU A 220 19.36 5.36 -5.75
C LEU A 220 18.00 6.08 -5.90
N ALA A 221 16.90 5.40 -5.60
CA ALA A 221 15.55 5.94 -5.76
C ALA A 221 15.11 6.66 -4.49
N ALA A 222 15.35 7.98 -4.43
CA ALA A 222 15.00 8.82 -3.28
C ALA A 222 13.52 8.70 -2.87
N ASP A 223 12.61 8.51 -3.83
CA ASP A 223 11.18 8.35 -3.58
C ASP A 223 10.82 7.09 -2.79
N GLU A 224 11.67 6.06 -2.79
CA GLU A 224 11.46 4.86 -1.97
C GLU A 224 11.77 5.08 -0.48
N TYR A 225 12.51 6.14 -0.13
CA TYR A 225 12.80 6.52 1.25
C TYR A 225 11.69 7.36 1.89
N ALA A 226 10.89 8.07 1.09
CA ALA A 226 9.84 8.96 1.61
C ALA A 226 8.87 8.31 2.63
N PRO A 227 8.38 7.07 2.43
CA PRO A 227 7.54 6.40 3.43
C PRO A 227 8.26 6.16 4.76
N LEU A 228 9.56 5.83 4.72
CA LEU A 228 10.38 5.65 5.91
C LEU A 228 10.57 6.96 6.67
N ILE A 229 10.88 8.04 5.95
CA ILE A 229 11.09 9.37 6.54
C ILE A 229 9.81 9.84 7.25
N LEU A 230 8.65 9.69 6.62
CA LEU A 230 7.36 10.06 7.21
C LEU A 230 7.06 9.29 8.51
N GLU A 231 7.40 7.99 8.57
CA GLU A 231 7.22 7.18 9.78
C GLU A 231 8.18 7.59 10.89
N LEU A 232 9.44 7.90 10.56
CA LEU A 232 10.41 8.41 11.53
C LEU A 232 9.98 9.79 12.08
N GLN A 233 9.47 10.68 11.21
CA GLN A 233 8.94 11.99 11.61
C GLN A 233 7.74 11.86 12.55
N ARG A 234 6.80 10.96 12.21
CA ARG A 234 5.62 10.70 13.04
C ARG A 234 5.99 10.30 14.47
N ARG A 235 7.12 9.60 14.66
CA ARG A 235 7.59 9.19 15.99
C ARG A 235 8.29 10.28 16.77
N GLU A 236 9.16 11.05 16.12
CA GLU A 236 9.81 12.20 16.78
C GLU A 236 8.77 13.24 17.23
N GLN A 237 7.70 13.41 16.45
CA GLN A 237 6.62 14.35 16.76
C GLN A 237 5.63 13.82 17.81
N ASP A 238 5.63 12.53 18.12
CA ASP A 238 4.65 11.93 19.05
C ASP A 238 5.29 10.92 20.05
N PRO A 239 6.16 11.38 20.99
CA PRO A 239 6.80 10.51 21.98
C PRO A 239 5.82 9.76 22.89
N GLN A 240 4.58 10.28 23.02
CA GLN A 240 3.56 9.76 23.91
C GLN A 240 2.83 8.53 23.34
N GLN A 241 2.81 8.34 22.01
CA GLN A 241 2.06 7.26 21.36
C GLN A 241 2.74 5.88 21.51
N SER A 242 4.05 5.84 21.77
CA SER A 242 4.83 4.61 21.96
C SER A 242 4.64 4.00 23.36
N LEU A 243 4.61 4.82 24.41
CA LEU A 243 4.30 4.42 25.79
C LEU A 243 2.83 3.98 25.97
N GLN A 244 1.93 4.57 25.17
CA GLN A 244 0.49 4.30 25.18
C GLN A 244 0.10 2.91 24.67
N ILE A 245 0.91 2.29 23.80
CA ILE A 245 0.60 0.96 23.23
C ILE A 245 0.95 -0.16 24.21
N GLU A 246 2.01 0.00 25.01
CA GLU A 246 2.38 -0.98 26.04
C GLU A 246 1.37 -0.98 27.21
N ALA A 247 0.92 0.20 27.66
CA ALA A 247 -0.06 0.31 28.75
C ALA A 247 -1.47 -0.20 28.39
N ALA A 248 -1.90 -0.10 27.12
CA ALA A 248 -3.19 -0.65 26.69
C ALA A 248 -3.20 -2.19 26.62
N SER A 249 -2.04 -2.83 26.46
CA SER A 249 -1.94 -4.29 26.40
C SER A 249 -2.11 -4.99 27.75
N SER A 250 -1.92 -4.29 28.87
CA SER A 250 -2.13 -4.82 30.22
C SER A 250 -3.58 -4.76 30.70
N LEU A 251 -4.43 -3.94 30.05
CA LEU A 251 -5.81 -3.72 30.48
C LEU A 251 -6.80 -4.74 29.90
N GLY A 252 -6.44 -5.50 28.86
CA GLY A 252 -7.31 -6.53 28.26
C GLY A 252 -8.40 -6.01 27.30
N PHE A 253 -8.52 -4.70 27.11
CA PHE A 253 -9.48 -4.08 26.18
C PHE A 253 -8.91 -2.81 25.53
N SER A 254 -9.43 -2.47 24.35
CA SER A 254 -9.03 -1.26 23.60
C SER A 254 -10.21 -0.31 23.30
N THR A 255 -11.45 -0.74 23.59
CA THR A 255 -12.66 -0.02 23.21
C THR A 255 -13.67 -0.01 24.36
N ILE A 256 -14.19 1.18 24.70
CA ILE A 256 -15.26 1.39 25.68
C ILE A 256 -16.44 2.08 24.99
N ILE A 257 -17.65 1.55 25.18
CA ILE A 257 -18.86 2.03 24.54
C ILE A 257 -19.92 2.37 25.59
N PHE A 258 -20.34 3.63 25.64
CA PHE A 258 -21.46 4.08 26.46
C PHE A 258 -22.79 3.80 25.75
N LEU A 259 -23.63 2.96 26.34
CA LEU A 259 -24.95 2.62 25.81
C LEU A 259 -26.03 3.59 26.33
N TYR A 260 -26.99 3.91 25.47
CA TYR A 260 -28.17 4.68 25.85
C TYR A 260 -29.39 4.32 25.00
N THR A 261 -30.59 4.59 25.51
CA THR A 261 -31.86 4.47 24.76
C THR A 261 -32.52 5.83 24.55
N GLY A 262 -33.11 6.04 23.37
CA GLY A 262 -33.89 7.24 23.05
C GLY A 262 -33.06 8.51 22.83
N LYS A 263 -33.70 9.69 23.00
CA LYS A 263 -33.14 11.02 22.67
C LYS A 263 -32.37 11.72 23.82
N LYS A 264 -31.86 11.00 24.83
CA LYS A 264 -31.00 11.60 25.87
C LYS A 264 -29.55 11.58 25.40
N ARG A 265 -29.02 12.76 25.01
CA ARG A 265 -27.65 12.94 24.47
C ARG A 265 -26.68 13.64 25.45
N GLY A 266 -27.17 14.17 26.58
CA GLY A 266 -26.39 15.05 27.47
C GLY A 266 -25.36 14.33 28.34
N SER A 267 -25.83 13.51 29.29
CA SER A 267 -24.98 12.86 30.31
C SER A 267 -23.97 11.88 29.70
N GLN A 268 -24.33 11.17 28.64
CA GLN A 268 -23.41 10.26 27.92
C GLN A 268 -22.27 11.01 27.24
N THR A 269 -22.56 12.19 26.67
CA THR A 269 -21.52 13.00 26.02
C THR A 269 -20.53 13.54 27.04
N MET A 270 -21.02 13.96 28.21
CA MET A 270 -20.17 14.37 29.32
C MET A 270 -19.36 13.20 29.88
N ALA A 271 -19.98 12.03 30.09
CA ALA A 271 -19.30 10.82 30.56
C ALA A 271 -18.18 10.35 29.64
N VAL A 272 -18.42 10.35 28.31
CA VAL A 272 -17.40 10.06 27.31
C VAL A 272 -16.23 11.03 27.42
N GLU A 273 -16.48 12.33 27.61
CA GLU A 273 -15.40 13.32 27.68
C GLU A 273 -14.65 13.27 29.02
N ILE A 274 -15.34 12.97 30.12
CA ILE A 274 -14.74 12.69 31.42
C ILE A 274 -13.79 11.49 31.30
N LEU A 275 -14.25 10.38 30.74
CA LEU A 275 -13.45 9.17 30.61
C LEU A 275 -12.27 9.38 29.64
N ARG A 276 -12.46 10.11 28.54
CA ARG A 276 -11.36 10.52 27.65
C ARG A 276 -10.33 11.36 28.37
N LYS A 277 -10.77 12.30 29.20
CA LYS A 277 -9.87 13.14 30.00
C LYS A 277 -9.08 12.29 30.99
N MET A 278 -9.72 11.34 31.66
CA MET A 278 -9.06 10.41 32.60
C MET A 278 -8.08 9.48 31.89
N ALA A 279 -8.47 8.91 30.75
CA ALA A 279 -7.59 8.09 29.92
C ALA A 279 -6.38 8.90 29.43
N ARG A 280 -6.57 10.16 28.99
CA ARG A 280 -5.47 11.06 28.63
C ARG A 280 -4.54 11.35 29.81
N GLN A 281 -5.10 11.59 31.01
CA GLN A 281 -4.31 11.82 32.22
C GLN A 281 -3.46 10.62 32.63
N GLN A 282 -3.93 9.41 32.33
CA GLN A 282 -3.22 8.16 32.60
C GLN A 282 -2.45 7.64 31.37
N ALA A 283 -2.37 8.42 30.28
CA ALA A 283 -1.72 8.04 29.03
C ALA A 283 -2.22 6.68 28.47
N LEU A 284 -3.51 6.41 28.55
CA LEU A 284 -4.18 5.23 28.01
C LEU A 284 -4.82 5.56 26.65
N SER A 285 -4.45 4.82 25.60
CA SER A 285 -5.05 4.95 24.26
C SER A 285 -6.27 4.04 24.12
N LEU A 286 -7.42 4.55 24.57
CA LEU A 286 -8.70 3.83 24.53
C LEU A 286 -9.66 4.47 23.53
N THR A 287 -10.33 3.63 22.73
CA THR A 287 -11.39 4.07 21.83
C THR A 287 -12.69 4.22 22.62
N ILE A 288 -13.02 5.46 23.01
CA ILE A 288 -14.23 5.75 23.81
C ILE A 288 -15.33 6.34 22.92
N LYS A 289 -16.42 5.59 22.76
CA LYS A 289 -17.57 5.93 21.91
C LYS A 289 -18.88 5.87 22.70
N LYS A 290 -19.95 6.40 22.12
CA LYS A 290 -21.32 6.20 22.58
C LYS A 290 -22.15 5.56 21.48
N MET A 291 -23.11 4.74 21.84
CA MET A 291 -23.95 3.99 20.91
C MET A 291 -25.38 3.91 21.46
N ALA A 292 -26.37 4.12 20.60
CA ALA A 292 -27.75 3.84 20.96
C ALA A 292 -27.97 2.33 20.98
N TYR A 293 -28.60 1.80 22.02
CA TYR A 293 -28.96 0.39 22.09
C TYR A 293 -30.40 0.19 21.62
N GLU A 294 -30.54 -0.46 20.47
CA GLU A 294 -31.84 -0.76 19.83
C GLU A 294 -32.00 -2.27 19.58
N GLY A 295 -31.41 -3.12 20.44
CA GLY A 295 -31.47 -4.58 20.32
C GLY A 295 -30.50 -5.18 19.28
N GLN A 296 -29.52 -4.40 18.82
CA GLN A 296 -28.48 -4.86 17.90
C GLN A 296 -27.39 -5.69 18.61
N ALA A 297 -26.70 -6.56 17.85
CA ALA A 297 -25.61 -7.39 18.36
C ALA A 297 -24.44 -6.54 18.87
N LEU A 298 -23.87 -6.94 20.01
CA LEU A 298 -22.75 -6.26 20.67
C LEU A 298 -21.45 -7.01 20.41
N ASP A 299 -20.35 -6.27 20.38
CA ASP A 299 -18.99 -6.77 20.16
C ASP A 299 -18.43 -7.33 21.48
N PRO A 300 -18.12 -8.63 21.57
CA PRO A 300 -17.63 -9.24 22.80
C PRO A 300 -16.24 -8.74 23.22
N THR A 301 -15.52 -8.00 22.36
CA THR A 301 -14.19 -7.46 22.64
C THR A 301 -14.20 -6.03 23.20
N ALA A 302 -15.38 -5.41 23.32
CA ALA A 302 -15.57 -4.07 23.85
C ALA A 302 -16.21 -4.10 25.25
N ILE A 303 -15.90 -3.10 26.08
CA ILE A 303 -16.56 -2.91 27.37
C ILE A 303 -17.73 -1.94 27.20
N TYR A 304 -18.89 -2.32 27.71
CA TYR A 304 -20.09 -1.51 27.65
C TYR A 304 -20.41 -0.86 29.00
N ILE A 305 -20.69 0.44 29.01
CA ILE A 305 -21.06 1.20 30.21
C ILE A 305 -22.49 1.70 30.07
N LEU A 306 -23.31 1.48 31.10
CA LEU A 306 -24.71 1.91 31.12
C LEU A 306 -25.23 2.16 32.55
N PRO A 307 -26.29 2.96 32.71
CA PRO A 307 -26.94 3.14 33.99
C PRO A 307 -27.81 1.94 34.41
N LYS A 308 -27.97 1.67 35.72
CA LYS A 308 -28.84 0.60 36.25
C LYS A 308 -30.25 0.59 35.67
N GLU A 309 -30.87 1.77 35.52
CA GLU A 309 -32.20 1.91 34.93
C GLU A 309 -32.32 1.31 33.52
N LEU A 310 -31.21 1.29 32.77
CA LEU A 310 -31.16 0.74 31.42
C LEU A 310 -30.87 -0.76 31.43
N ALA A 311 -30.02 -1.22 32.34
CA ALA A 311 -29.71 -2.64 32.52
C ALA A 311 -30.95 -3.46 32.92
N GLU A 312 -31.86 -2.89 33.72
CA GLU A 312 -33.10 -3.56 34.12
C GLU A 312 -34.17 -3.60 33.02
N LYS A 313 -34.13 -2.66 32.07
CA LYS A 313 -35.14 -2.51 31.00
C LYS A 313 -34.78 -3.21 29.70
N CYS A 314 -33.50 -3.54 29.50
CA CYS A 314 -32.99 -4.12 28.26
C CYS A 314 -32.28 -5.45 28.55
N LEU A 315 -32.66 -6.49 27.80
CA LEU A 315 -31.95 -7.77 27.85
C LEU A 315 -30.66 -7.63 27.03
N ILE A 316 -29.52 -7.39 27.71
CA ILE A 316 -28.22 -7.21 27.05
C ILE A 316 -27.55 -8.60 26.93
N PRO A 317 -27.02 -8.95 25.73
CA PRO A 317 -26.31 -10.22 25.53
C PRO A 317 -25.02 -10.30 26.38
N ASP A 318 -24.47 -11.51 26.52
CA ASP A 318 -23.34 -11.86 27.39
C ASP A 318 -22.02 -11.19 26.94
N VAL A 319 -21.83 -9.93 27.31
CA VAL A 319 -20.67 -9.08 26.96
C VAL A 319 -20.12 -8.38 28.21
N PRO A 320 -18.85 -7.94 28.21
CA PRO A 320 -18.27 -7.19 29.33
C PRO A 320 -19.04 -5.89 29.63
N LEU A 321 -19.70 -5.85 30.80
CA LEU A 321 -20.68 -4.82 31.14
C LEU A 321 -20.37 -4.17 32.49
N LEU A 322 -20.19 -2.85 32.50
CA LEU A 322 -20.05 -2.05 33.71
C LEU A 322 -21.34 -1.25 33.94
N VAL A 323 -22.09 -1.65 34.96
CA VAL A 323 -23.35 -0.99 35.36
C VAL A 323 -23.05 0.06 36.43
N VAL A 324 -23.42 1.32 36.15
CA VAL A 324 -23.21 2.45 37.07
C VAL A 324 -24.54 3.05 37.55
N ASP A 325 -24.54 3.68 38.73
CA ASP A 325 -25.73 4.40 39.22
C ASP A 325 -25.96 5.71 38.44
N ASP A 326 -24.88 6.44 38.16
CA ASP A 326 -24.86 7.63 37.32
C ASP A 326 -23.66 7.57 36.35
N LEU A 327 -23.87 8.02 35.12
CA LEU A 327 -22.84 8.10 34.09
C LEU A 327 -21.79 9.19 34.39
N LEU A 328 -22.01 10.08 35.35
CA LEU A 328 -21.04 11.09 35.75
C LEU A 328 -20.15 10.66 36.92
N THR A 329 -20.30 9.43 37.42
CA THR A 329 -19.52 8.91 38.55
C THR A 329 -18.09 8.59 38.13
N THR A 330 -17.12 9.38 38.62
CA THR A 330 -15.71 9.28 38.22
C THR A 330 -14.94 8.12 38.87
N ASP A 331 -15.39 7.61 40.01
CA ASP A 331 -14.63 6.61 40.76
C ASP A 331 -14.64 5.24 40.06
N ALA A 332 -15.80 4.82 39.53
CA ALA A 332 -15.91 3.60 38.73
C ALA A 332 -15.02 3.63 37.47
N TYR A 333 -14.92 4.79 36.83
CA TYR A 333 -14.03 4.99 35.68
C TYR A 333 -12.56 4.96 36.08
N ARG A 334 -12.21 5.53 37.23
CA ARG A 334 -10.84 5.50 37.74
C ARG A 334 -10.41 4.06 37.99
N GLN A 335 -11.26 3.29 38.66
CA GLN A 335 -11.03 1.88 38.98
C GLN A 335 -10.92 1.03 37.71
N LEU A 336 -11.82 1.19 36.75
CA LEU A 336 -11.75 0.51 35.45
C LEU A 336 -10.42 0.74 34.73
N LEU A 337 -9.90 1.96 34.79
CA LEU A 337 -8.65 2.33 34.12
C LEU A 337 -7.39 1.91 34.91
N THR A 338 -7.50 1.62 36.22
CA THR A 338 -6.36 1.19 37.05
C THR A 338 -6.29 -0.32 37.27
N GLU A 339 -7.43 -0.98 37.42
CA GLU A 339 -7.54 -2.39 37.80
C GLU A 339 -7.93 -3.30 36.63
N GLY A 340 -8.36 -2.73 35.50
CA GLY A 340 -8.69 -3.49 34.28
C GLY A 340 -10.01 -4.24 34.36
N VAL A 341 -10.19 -5.21 33.45
CA VAL A 341 -11.46 -5.94 33.27
C VAL A 341 -11.79 -6.84 34.46
N ASP A 342 -10.78 -7.33 35.18
CA ASP A 342 -10.95 -8.30 36.27
C ASP A 342 -11.81 -7.75 37.42
N TYR A 343 -11.84 -6.43 37.62
CA TYR A 343 -12.72 -5.78 38.61
C TYR A 343 -14.19 -5.69 38.17
N VAL A 344 -14.45 -5.54 36.87
CA VAL A 344 -15.80 -5.34 36.32
C VAL A 344 -16.67 -6.61 36.44
N PHE A 345 -16.03 -7.77 36.56
CA PHE A 345 -16.70 -9.07 36.61
C PHE A 345 -16.80 -9.71 37.99
N ASP A 346 -16.18 -9.13 39.04
CA ASP A 346 -16.20 -9.70 40.40
C ASP A 346 -17.36 -9.16 41.28
N GLN A 347 -18.28 -8.38 40.70
CA GLN A 347 -19.48 -7.87 41.39
C GLN A 347 -20.81 -8.27 40.73
N SER A 348 -20.81 -9.28 39.86
CA SER A 348 -22.06 -9.86 39.30
C SER A 348 -22.73 -10.83 40.27
#